data_AF-A0A9N9PK24-F1
#
_entry.id   AF-A0A9N9PK24-F1
#
_cell.length_a   1.000
_cell.length_b   1.000
_cell.length_c   1.000
_cell.angle_alpha   90.00
_cell.angle_beta   90.00
_cell.angle_gamma   90.00
#
_symmetry.space_group_name_H-M   'P 1'
#
loop_
_entity.id
_entity.type
_entity.pdbx_description
1 polymer ?
#
loop_
_entity_poly.entity_id
_entity_poly.type
_entity_poly.pdbx_seq_one_letter_code
_entity_poly.pdbx_strand_id
1 'polypeptide(L)' 'MTSHEKKQSQFRFETLQLHAGQTPDSATLARAVPIYATASFVFKNTVHAENVFSMAEEAYAYS' A
#
# COMPACT_ATOMS: atom_id res chain seq x y z
N MET A 1 5.99 -7.64 -23.21
CA MET A 1 6.44 -8.32 -21.97
C MET A 1 7.52 -7.45 -21.36
N THR A 2 7.08 -6.47 -20.58
CA THR A 2 7.84 -5.30 -20.12
C THR A 2 8.89 -5.71 -19.06
N SER A 3 10.15 -5.38 -19.34
CA SER A 3 11.37 -5.69 -18.57
C SER A 3 11.47 -5.00 -17.19
N HIS A 4 10.46 -5.11 -16.32
CA HIS A 4 10.56 -4.65 -14.93
C HIS A 4 10.67 -5.77 -13.89
N GLU A 5 10.71 -7.01 -14.34
CA GLU A 5 10.94 -8.15 -13.46
C GLU A 5 12.45 -8.36 -13.27
N LYS A 6 12.94 -8.17 -12.03
CA LYS A 6 14.33 -8.37 -11.52
C LYS A 6 15.25 -7.13 -11.46
N LYS A 7 15.00 -6.28 -10.46
CA LYS A 7 16.09 -5.58 -9.74
C LYS A 7 15.78 -5.33 -8.26
N GLN A 8 15.18 -6.31 -7.57
CA GLN A 8 15.36 -6.44 -6.12
C GLN A 8 16.80 -6.95 -5.90
N SER A 9 17.78 -6.08 -6.11
CA SER A 9 19.19 -6.36 -5.85
C SER A 9 19.40 -6.40 -4.34
N GLN A 10 19.02 -7.54 -3.75
CA GLN A 10 19.46 -8.12 -2.48
C GLN A 10 20.02 -7.12 -1.46
N PHE A 11 19.17 -6.28 -0.89
CA PHE A 11 19.49 -5.72 0.41
C PHE A 11 19.77 -6.86 1.38
N ARG A 12 20.76 -6.66 2.27
CA ARG A 12 21.04 -7.65 3.31
C ARG A 12 19.83 -7.78 4.24
N PHE A 13 19.73 -8.91 4.92
CA PHE A 13 18.59 -9.21 5.80
C PHE A 13 18.36 -8.10 6.84
N GLU A 14 19.44 -7.55 7.42
CA GLU A 14 19.37 -6.49 8.42
C GLU A 14 18.75 -5.20 7.86
N THR A 15 19.01 -4.90 6.58
CA THR A 15 18.40 -3.76 5.89
C THR A 15 16.92 -4.01 5.58
N LEU A 16 16.57 -5.24 5.20
CA LEU A 16 15.18 -5.62 4.94
C LEU A 16 14.32 -5.58 6.20
N GLN A 17 14.85 -6.02 7.35
CA GLN A 17 14.16 -5.92 8.64
C GLN A 17 13.74 -4.48 8.96
N LEU A 18 14.55 -3.50 8.54
CA LEU A 18 14.27 -2.09 8.77
C LEU A 18 13.40 -1.45 7.69
N HIS A 19 13.31 -1.97 6.47
CA HIS A 19 12.74 -1.20 5.35
C HIS A 19 11.76 -1.98 4.45
N ALA A 20 11.74 -3.31 4.50
CA ALA A 20 10.86 -4.09 3.66
C ALA A 20 9.38 -3.82 4.01
N GLY A 21 8.54 -3.71 2.99
CA GLY A 21 7.10 -3.48 3.16
C GLY A 21 6.69 -2.05 3.52
N GLN A 22 7.63 -1.11 3.66
CA GLN A 22 7.33 0.28 3.98
C GLN A 22 8.01 1.28 3.03
N THR A 23 7.30 2.37 2.75
CA THR A 23 7.81 3.56 2.07
C THR A 23 7.43 4.80 2.86
N PRO A 24 8.16 5.92 2.75
CA PRO A 24 7.71 7.18 3.35
C PRO A 24 6.28 7.51 2.96
N ASP A 25 5.54 8.10 3.89
CA ASP A 25 4.18 8.59 3.63
C ASP A 25 4.21 9.62 2.49
N SER A 26 3.35 9.44 1.48
CA SER A 26 3.35 10.31 0.30
C SER A 26 2.75 11.69 0.57
N ALA A 27 1.91 11.83 1.60
CA ALA A 27 1.27 13.09 1.95
C ALA A 27 2.17 14.02 2.78
N THR A 28 3.01 13.46 3.67
CA THR A 28 3.79 14.24 4.65
C THR A 28 5.29 13.96 4.63
N LEU A 29 5.75 12.95 3.89
CA LEU A 29 7.12 12.44 3.88
C LEU A 29 7.60 11.87 5.23
N ALA A 30 6.67 11.56 6.14
CA ALA A 30 6.99 10.86 7.38
C ALA A 30 7.62 9.48 7.07
N ARG A 31 8.73 9.16 7.77
CA ARG A 31 9.40 7.86 7.62
C ARG A 31 8.69 6.75 8.39
N ALA A 32 8.15 7.06 9.56
CA ALA A 32 7.36 6.11 10.33
C ALA A 32 5.99 5.91 9.66
N VAL A 33 5.50 4.68 9.62
CA VAL A 33 4.21 4.35 9.04
C VAL A 33 3.08 5.03 9.86
N PRO A 34 2.15 5.75 9.21
CA PRO A 34 0.99 6.31 9.89
C PRO A 34 0.15 5.23 10.58
N ILE A 35 -0.41 5.57 11.73
CA ILE A 35 -1.38 4.70 12.42
C ILE A 35 -2.78 5.03 11.88
N TYR A 36 -3.30 4.18 10.99
CA TYR A 36 -4.67 4.27 10.49
C TYR A 36 -5.68 3.72 11.50
N ALA A 37 -5.87 4.41 12.63
CA ALA A 37 -6.80 4.02 13.69
C ALA A 37 -8.26 4.33 13.29
N THR A 38 -8.82 3.55 12.39
CA THR A 38 -10.21 3.65 11.89
C THR A 38 -10.86 2.27 11.81
N ALA A 39 -12.20 2.22 11.77
CA ALA A 39 -12.94 0.98 11.53
C ALA A 39 -13.34 0.80 10.04
N SER A 40 -13.37 1.88 9.26
CA SER A 40 -13.85 1.87 7.87
C SER A 40 -13.19 2.96 7.01
N PHE A 41 -13.23 2.79 5.69
CA PHE A 41 -12.66 3.71 4.69
C PHE A 41 -13.73 4.26 3.74
N VAL A 42 -13.56 5.51 3.30
CA VAL A 42 -14.54 6.20 2.44
C VAL A 42 -14.27 5.91 0.96
N PHE A 43 -15.33 5.59 0.22
CA PHE A 43 -15.26 5.45 -1.23
C PHE A 43 -15.36 6.80 -1.95
N LYS A 44 -14.66 6.94 -3.07
CA LYS A 44 -14.69 8.17 -3.90
C LYS A 44 -16.08 8.43 -4.49
N ASN A 45 -16.79 7.37 -4.86
CA ASN A 45 -18.16 7.38 -5.41
C ASN A 45 -18.74 5.94 -5.41
N THR A 46 -19.96 5.77 -5.94
CA THR A 46 -20.65 4.47 -5.99
C THR A 46 -19.96 3.45 -6.90
N VAL A 47 -19.41 3.89 -8.03
CA VAL A 47 -18.68 3.01 -8.97
C VAL A 47 -17.40 2.46 -8.33
N HIS A 48 -16.66 3.29 -7.59
CA HIS A 48 -15.50 2.86 -6.82
C HIS A 48 -15.88 1.80 -5.76
N ALA A 49 -17.01 1.96 -5.09
CA ALA A 49 -17.48 0.97 -4.11
C ALA A 49 -17.76 -0.40 -4.78
N GLU A 50 -18.47 -0.40 -5.92
CA GLU A 50 -18.74 -1.62 -6.70
C GLU A 50 -17.44 -2.31 -7.13
N ASN A 51 -16.46 -1.56 -7.64
CA ASN A 51 -15.18 -2.11 -8.06
C ASN A 51 -14.40 -2.76 -6.92
N VAL A 52 -14.39 -2.13 -5.73
CA VAL A 52 -13.70 -2.67 -4.56
C VAL A 52 -14.36 -3.97 -4.09
N PHE A 53 -15.69 -4.02 -4.00
CA PHE A 53 -16.40 -5.23 -3.56
C PHE A 53 -16.41 -6.36 -4.61
N SER A 54 -16.28 -6.03 -5.89
CA SER A 54 -16.13 -7.01 -6.97
C SER A 54 -14.68 -7.45 -7.22
N MET A 55 -13.72 -6.94 -6.44
CA MET A 55 -12.27 -7.18 -6.60
C MET A 55 -11.71 -6.70 -7.96
N ALA A 56 -12.41 -5.78 -8.62
CA ALA A 56 -11.94 -5.12 -9.84
C ALA A 56 -10.94 -3.98 -9.53
N GLU A 57 -10.95 -3.44 -8.30
CA GLU A 57 -10.01 -2.42 -7.81
C GLU A 57 -9.54 -2.77 -6.39
N GLU A 58 -8.22 -2.70 -6.15
CA GLU A 58 -7.64 -2.95 -4.82
C GLU A 58 -7.76 -1.70 -3.93
N ALA A 59 -8.59 -1.77 -2.89
CA ALA A 59 -8.66 -0.75 -1.84
C ALA A 59 -9.17 -1.35 -0.52
N TYR A 60 -9.07 -0.60 0.57
CA TYR A 60 -9.64 -0.98 1.86
C TYR A 60 -11.12 -0.60 1.96
N ALA A 61 -11.91 -1.45 2.61
CA ALA A 61 -13.30 -1.16 2.96
C ALA A 61 -13.46 -1.10 4.49
N TYR A 62 -13.01 -2.15 5.17
CA TYR A 62 -13.01 -2.30 6.62
C TYR A 62 -11.64 -2.81 7.10
N SER A 63 -11.35 -2.65 8.39
CA SER A 63 -10.17 -3.19 9.07
C SER A 63 -10.42 -4.56 9.70
#